data_AF-A0A2D5X1E5-F1
#
_entry.id   AF-A0A2D5X1E5-F1
#
_cell.length_a   1.000
_cell.length_b   1.000
_cell.length_c   1.000
_cell.angle_alpha   90.00
_cell.angle_beta   90.00
_cell.angle_gamma   90.00
#
_symmetry.space_group_name_H-M   'P 1'
#
loop_
_entity.id
_entity.type
_entity.pdbx_description
1 polymer ?
#
loop_
_entity_poly.entity_id
_entity_poly.type
_entity_poly.pdbx_seq_one_letter_code
_entity_poly.pdbx_strand_id
1 'polypeptide(L)'
;MQEDSQERSRFRNIQQDVAQVEQPVYHPGVQVQSPISATGDIDSAKMGMLFSIIGGIIALAIAIGQFMTSELDSDMEFLYLASGAFLLVLFSYGFVEVQYRRHGEISIVHDYVLSFGHLFAVLGGFWLSRWALFFYCGYFPDTGIMCHGESGGTDWMPGEWGILAQAIVFALLGFAQWQQNERVKATILPRLVTVLSPLVILLIGAKIWVDWADGAISLPLILSALTLTGMGMWLGSTSNRAPLFLSSAFLSSFIPIVYELNVGGGAGLSLLAIVVLMQGVFASAQGLSQKMIQHGSIVLVMMVLFAELWAVSEGLELVIVESIDSVLI
;
A
#
# COMPACT_ATOMS: atom_id res chain seq x y z
N MET A 1 -54.08 53.38 43.89
CA MET A 1 -54.94 54.25 43.07
C MET A 1 -54.29 54.36 41.72
N GLN A 2 -55.03 54.06 40.64
CA GLN A 2 -54.86 54.41 39.20
C GLN A 2 -53.45 54.32 38.58
N GLU A 3 -53.21 53.51 37.52
CA GLU A 3 -53.60 53.73 36.09
C GLU A 3 -52.89 54.96 35.47
N ASP A 4 -52.50 55.02 34.20
CA ASP A 4 -52.99 54.29 33.02
C ASP A 4 -52.04 53.15 32.51
N SER A 5 -51.87 53.00 31.19
CA SER A 5 -51.53 51.73 30.53
C SER A 5 -50.91 51.90 29.12
N GLN A 6 -50.93 50.82 28.31
CA GLN A 6 -50.49 50.73 26.89
C GLN A 6 -48.95 50.83 26.66
N GLU A 7 -48.32 50.11 25.73
CA GLU A 7 -48.82 49.28 24.63
C GLU A 7 -47.90 48.09 24.32
N ARG A 8 -48.42 47.00 23.73
CA ARG A 8 -47.62 45.82 23.34
C ARG A 8 -47.14 45.97 21.89
N SER A 9 -45.84 45.81 21.64
CA SER A 9 -45.31 45.47 20.32
C SER A 9 -44.43 44.21 20.39
N ARG A 10 -44.87 43.14 19.71
CA ARG A 10 -44.10 41.90 19.55
C ARG A 10 -43.39 41.93 18.19
N PHE A 11 -42.09 41.60 18.19
CA PHE A 11 -41.21 41.35 17.04
C PHE A 11 -40.71 42.55 16.20
N ARG A 12 -39.43 42.90 16.39
CA ARG A 12 -38.40 43.40 15.44
C ARG A 12 -37.25 44.00 16.29
N ASN A 13 -35.96 43.93 15.96
CA ASN A 13 -35.21 43.21 14.92
C ASN A 13 -33.93 42.67 15.61
N ILE A 14 -33.42 41.50 15.21
CA ILE A 14 -32.02 41.16 15.45
C ILE A 14 -31.21 41.93 14.42
N GLN A 15 -30.67 43.08 14.81
CA GLN A 15 -29.72 43.82 13.99
C GLN A 15 -28.33 43.33 14.35
N GLN A 16 -27.57 42.90 13.33
CA GLN A 16 -26.25 42.32 13.51
C GLN A 16 -25.32 43.32 14.22
N ASP A 17 -24.69 42.90 15.32
CA ASP A 17 -23.48 43.55 15.80
C ASP A 17 -22.40 43.38 14.74
N VAL A 18 -22.22 44.43 13.93
CA VAL A 18 -21.09 44.56 13.02
C VAL A 18 -19.86 44.74 13.91
N ALA A 19 -19.08 43.67 14.07
CA ALA A 19 -17.82 43.70 14.80
C ALA A 19 -16.99 44.89 14.30
N GLN A 20 -16.68 45.82 15.21
CA GLN A 20 -15.85 46.97 14.89
C GLN A 20 -14.46 46.45 14.50
N VAL A 21 -14.07 46.72 13.25
CA VAL A 21 -12.74 46.37 12.75
C VAL A 21 -11.74 47.33 13.41
N GLU A 22 -11.06 46.86 14.45
CA GLU A 22 -9.88 47.54 14.98
C GLU A 22 -8.86 47.70 13.85
N GLN A 23 -8.51 48.93 13.52
CA GLN A 23 -7.47 49.20 12.53
C GLN A 23 -6.11 48.78 13.11
N PRO A 24 -5.32 47.91 12.45
CA PRO A 24 -4.05 47.46 12.97
C PRO A 24 -3.08 48.64 13.07
N VAL A 25 -2.53 48.85 14.27
CA VAL A 25 -1.53 49.89 14.55
C VAL A 25 -0.29 49.66 13.69
N TYR A 26 0.09 50.65 12.89
CA TYR A 26 1.24 50.56 11.98
C TYR A 26 2.56 50.60 12.77
N HIS A 27 3.28 49.47 12.79
CA HIS A 27 4.65 49.38 13.28
C HIS A 27 5.64 49.45 12.11
N PRO A 28 6.46 50.51 11.98
CA PRO A 28 7.45 50.61 10.91
C PRO A 28 8.45 49.45 10.98
N GLY A 29 8.60 48.70 9.90
CA GLY A 29 9.55 47.59 9.78
C GLY A 29 8.95 46.17 9.85
N VAL A 30 7.65 46.03 10.18
CA VAL A 30 6.95 44.74 10.09
C VAL A 30 6.00 44.76 8.90
N GLN A 31 6.33 44.02 7.84
CA GLN A 31 5.36 43.74 6.77
C GLN A 31 4.35 42.72 7.28
N VAL A 32 3.16 43.19 7.67
CA VAL A 32 2.01 42.31 7.88
C VAL A 32 1.55 41.85 6.50
N GLN A 33 1.94 40.64 6.12
CA GLN A 33 1.46 39.99 4.90
C GLN A 33 -0.06 39.83 5.02
N SER A 34 -0.83 40.63 4.28
CA SER A 34 -2.28 40.44 4.13
C SER A 34 -2.56 38.99 3.73
N PRO A 35 -3.59 38.32 4.29
CA PRO A 35 -3.90 36.94 3.91
C PRO A 35 -4.18 36.89 2.42
N ILE A 36 -3.26 36.24 1.69
CA ILE A 36 -3.33 36.04 0.24
C ILE A 36 -4.65 35.31 -0.07
N SER A 37 -5.30 35.71 -1.16
CA SER A 37 -6.58 35.16 -1.64
C SER A 37 -6.58 33.63 -1.63
N ALA A 38 -7.18 33.04 -0.59
CA ALA A 38 -6.95 31.66 -0.17
C ALA A 38 -7.65 30.59 -1.04
N THR A 39 -7.90 30.88 -2.31
CA THR A 39 -8.49 29.94 -3.28
C THR A 39 -7.45 29.28 -4.19
N GLY A 40 -6.35 29.96 -4.52
CA GLY A 40 -5.29 29.39 -5.37
C GLY A 40 -4.29 28.47 -4.64
N ASP A 41 -3.97 28.80 -3.38
CA ASP A 41 -3.00 28.02 -2.58
C ASP A 41 -3.53 26.64 -2.19
N ILE A 42 -4.83 26.53 -1.90
CA ILE A 42 -5.45 25.28 -1.46
C ILE A 42 -5.39 24.20 -2.54
N ASP A 43 -5.58 24.57 -3.81
CA ASP A 43 -5.50 23.61 -4.92
C ASP A 43 -4.05 23.31 -5.32
N SER A 44 -3.15 24.29 -5.21
CA SER A 44 -1.70 24.08 -5.37
C SER A 44 -1.15 23.08 -4.33
N ALA A 45 -1.55 23.22 -3.06
CA ALA A 45 -1.16 22.32 -1.98
C ALA A 45 -1.71 20.88 -2.16
N LYS A 46 -2.96 20.73 -2.63
CA LYS A 46 -3.53 19.42 -2.99
C LYS A 46 -2.77 18.75 -4.13
N MET A 47 -2.46 19.50 -5.19
CA MET A 47 -1.69 18.98 -6.32
C MET A 47 -0.27 18.57 -5.89
N GLY A 48 0.41 19.37 -5.07
CA GLY A 48 1.71 19.01 -4.50
C GLY A 48 1.65 17.72 -3.66
N MET A 49 0.60 17.56 -2.84
CA MET A 49 0.36 16.33 -2.08
C MET A 49 0.15 15.12 -3.01
N LEU A 50 -0.67 15.26 -4.06
CA LEU A 50 -0.93 14.19 -5.03
C LEU A 50 0.34 13.77 -5.77
N PHE A 51 1.13 14.72 -6.27
CA PHE A 51 2.42 14.43 -6.92
C PHE A 51 3.42 13.77 -5.97
N SER A 52 3.47 14.19 -4.70
CA SER A 52 4.33 13.56 -3.68
C SER A 52 3.93 12.11 -3.39
N ILE A 53 2.63 11.81 -3.34
CA ILE A 53 2.11 10.44 -3.16
C ILE A 53 2.46 9.56 -4.36
N ILE A 54 2.16 10.01 -5.58
CA ILE A 54 2.44 9.26 -6.82
C ILE A 54 3.95 9.05 -6.97
N GLY A 55 4.75 10.09 -6.76
CA GLY A 55 6.21 9.99 -6.76
C GLY A 55 6.75 9.03 -5.70
N GLY A 56 6.13 8.98 -4.52
CA GLY A 56 6.45 8.02 -3.46
C GLY A 56 6.13 6.57 -3.83
N ILE A 57 4.96 6.32 -4.46
CA ILE A 57 4.60 5.00 -4.99
C ILE A 57 5.61 4.55 -6.05
N ILE A 58 5.94 5.42 -7.01
CA ILE A 58 6.88 5.12 -8.10
C ILE A 58 8.29 4.87 -7.55
N ALA A 59 8.77 5.72 -6.64
CA ALA A 59 10.09 5.55 -6.02
C ALA A 59 10.19 4.24 -5.22
N LEU A 60 9.14 3.86 -4.49
CA LEU A 60 9.07 2.60 -3.76
C LEU A 60 9.02 1.40 -4.73
N ALA A 61 8.26 1.50 -5.82
CA ALA A 61 8.18 0.47 -6.85
C ALA A 61 9.52 0.26 -7.59
N ILE A 62 10.23 1.35 -7.90
CA ILE A 62 11.59 1.27 -8.48
C ILE A 62 12.58 0.66 -7.48
N ALA A 63 12.54 1.10 -6.21
CA ALA A 63 13.45 0.61 -5.19
C ALA A 63 13.25 -0.90 -4.92
N ILE A 64 12.01 -1.35 -4.76
CA ILE A 64 11.71 -2.77 -4.58
C ILE A 64 11.99 -3.56 -5.87
N GLY A 65 11.56 -3.04 -7.03
CA GLY A 65 11.73 -3.68 -8.33
C GLY A 65 13.18 -4.00 -8.68
N GLN A 66 14.06 -3.00 -8.65
CA GLN A 66 15.48 -3.17 -8.99
C GLN A 66 16.19 -4.24 -8.14
N PHE A 67 15.88 -4.33 -6.85
CA PHE A 67 16.48 -5.29 -5.93
C PHE A 67 15.82 -6.68 -5.95
N MET A 68 14.60 -6.80 -6.48
CA MET A 68 13.94 -8.09 -6.72
C MET A 68 14.36 -8.73 -8.04
N THR A 69 14.58 -7.92 -9.09
CA THR A 69 14.91 -8.38 -10.45
C THR A 69 16.39 -8.30 -10.79
N SER A 70 17.27 -8.10 -9.81
CA SER A 70 18.71 -8.14 -10.03
C SER A 70 19.16 -9.57 -10.31
N GLU A 71 19.83 -9.79 -11.44
CA GLU A 71 20.53 -11.05 -11.72
C GLU A 71 21.65 -11.25 -10.67
N LEU A 72 21.74 -12.47 -10.13
CA LEU A 72 22.72 -12.88 -9.12
C LEU A 72 23.42 -14.16 -9.60
N ASP A 73 24.71 -14.30 -9.28
CA ASP A 73 25.55 -15.39 -9.79
C ASP A 73 25.39 -16.68 -8.95
N SER A 74 24.80 -16.60 -7.76
CA SER A 74 24.55 -17.75 -6.89
C SER A 74 23.40 -17.55 -5.92
N ASP A 75 22.61 -18.60 -5.64
CA ASP A 75 21.55 -18.55 -4.62
C ASP A 75 22.06 -18.19 -3.22
N MET A 76 23.34 -18.45 -2.90
CA MET A 76 23.93 -18.04 -1.63
C MET A 76 24.05 -16.51 -1.49
N GLU A 77 24.04 -15.76 -2.58
CA GLU A 77 24.05 -14.30 -2.56
C GLU A 77 22.75 -13.74 -1.97
N PHE A 78 21.61 -14.41 -2.18
CA PHE A 78 20.36 -14.06 -1.50
C PHE A 78 20.50 -14.12 0.03
N LEU A 79 21.22 -15.10 0.59
CA LEU A 79 21.49 -15.17 2.03
C LEU A 79 22.37 -14.00 2.50
N TYR A 80 23.40 -13.64 1.74
CA TYR A 80 24.30 -12.54 2.09
C TYR A 80 23.57 -11.19 2.04
N LEU A 81 22.79 -10.93 0.98
CA LEU A 81 21.94 -9.74 0.84
C LEU A 81 20.90 -9.66 1.96
N ALA A 82 20.22 -10.78 2.27
CA ALA A 82 19.31 -10.86 3.40
C ALA A 82 20.01 -10.52 4.72
N SER A 83 21.18 -11.10 4.99
CA SER A 83 21.91 -10.86 6.25
C SER A 83 22.33 -9.39 6.41
N GLY A 84 22.80 -8.75 5.33
CA GLY A 84 23.12 -7.32 5.32
C GLY A 84 21.89 -6.44 5.53
N ALA A 85 20.77 -6.77 4.88
CA ALA A 85 19.51 -6.08 5.08
C ALA A 85 19.00 -6.20 6.53
N PHE A 86 19.03 -7.40 7.12
CA PHE A 86 18.64 -7.60 8.53
C PHE A 86 19.54 -6.83 9.51
N LEU A 87 20.84 -6.71 9.25
CA LEU A 87 21.70 -5.83 10.05
C LEU A 87 21.26 -4.36 9.96
N LEU A 88 20.94 -3.86 8.77
CA LEU A 88 20.42 -2.49 8.58
C LEU A 88 19.06 -2.28 9.25
N VAL A 89 18.18 -3.28 9.27
CA VAL A 89 16.91 -3.27 10.03
C VAL A 89 17.19 -3.16 11.52
N LEU A 90 18.06 -4.01 12.07
CA LEU A 90 18.42 -4.02 13.49
C LEU A 90 19.00 -2.68 13.94
N PHE A 91 19.92 -2.09 13.18
CA PHE A 91 20.49 -0.78 13.49
C PHE A 91 19.45 0.34 13.38
N SER A 92 18.63 0.35 12.32
CA SER A 92 17.60 1.38 12.11
C SER A 92 16.53 1.35 13.19
N TYR A 93 15.96 0.17 13.46
CA TYR A 93 14.93 0.00 14.51
C TYR A 93 15.52 0.24 15.90
N GLY A 94 16.71 -0.28 16.18
CA GLY A 94 17.40 -0.08 17.46
C GLY A 94 17.69 1.39 17.74
N PHE A 95 18.15 2.15 16.75
CA PHE A 95 18.36 3.59 16.85
C PHE A 95 17.06 4.34 17.15
N VAL A 96 16.00 4.10 16.36
CA VAL A 96 14.70 4.77 16.54
C VAL A 96 14.07 4.41 17.89
N GLU A 97 14.13 3.15 18.32
CA GLU A 97 13.63 2.69 19.62
C GLU A 97 14.39 3.33 20.80
N VAL A 98 15.73 3.44 20.72
CA VAL A 98 16.53 4.13 21.75
C VAL A 98 16.15 5.59 21.88
N GLN A 99 15.91 6.27 20.75
CA GLN A 99 15.56 7.69 20.73
C GLN A 99 14.12 7.91 21.22
N TYR A 100 13.18 7.07 20.79
CA TYR A 100 11.80 7.07 21.30
C TYR A 100 11.75 6.85 22.83
N ARG A 101 12.54 5.92 23.38
CA ARG A 101 12.65 5.71 24.84
C ARG A 101 13.25 6.89 25.60
N ARG A 102 14.08 7.71 24.96
CA ARG A 102 14.72 8.88 25.60
C ARG A 102 13.85 10.13 25.55
N HIS A 103 13.10 10.33 24.47
CA HIS A 103 12.38 11.57 24.20
C HIS A 103 10.85 11.44 24.24
N GLY A 104 10.29 10.22 24.21
CA GLY A 104 8.84 9.96 24.21
C GLY A 104 8.14 10.24 22.87
N GLU A 105 8.85 10.85 21.93
CA GLU A 105 8.47 11.13 20.54
C GLU A 105 9.68 10.90 19.61
N ILE A 106 9.40 10.80 18.31
CA ILE A 106 10.42 10.68 17.28
C ILE A 106 10.43 11.96 16.41
N SER A 107 11.61 12.40 15.99
CA SER A 107 11.72 13.52 15.04
C SER A 107 11.66 13.03 13.59
N ILE A 108 11.43 13.94 12.65
CA ILE A 108 11.33 13.62 11.21
C ILE A 108 12.53 12.83 10.66
N VAL A 109 13.74 13.04 11.19
CA VAL A 109 14.94 12.27 10.80
C VAL A 109 14.82 10.80 11.20
N HIS A 110 14.22 10.53 12.36
CA HIS A 110 13.98 9.16 12.84
C HIS A 110 12.88 8.46 12.04
N ASP A 111 11.87 9.18 11.54
CA ASP A 111 10.91 8.63 10.57
C ASP A 111 11.60 8.21 9.26
N TYR A 112 12.53 9.02 8.72
CA TYR A 112 13.30 8.62 7.53
C TYR A 112 14.10 7.33 7.81
N VAL A 113 14.82 7.26 8.93
CA VAL A 113 15.57 6.05 9.33
C VAL A 113 14.65 4.84 9.51
N LEU A 114 13.48 5.01 10.13
CA LEU A 114 12.50 3.93 10.28
C LEU A 114 11.96 3.47 8.92
N SER A 115 11.71 4.40 7.99
CA SER A 115 11.24 4.10 6.62
C SER A 115 12.27 3.29 5.84
N PHE A 116 13.56 3.65 5.92
CA PHE A 116 14.64 2.84 5.36
C PHE A 116 14.71 1.46 6.04
N GLY A 117 14.55 1.39 7.36
CA GLY A 117 14.44 0.12 8.08
C GLY A 117 13.29 -0.76 7.57
N HIS A 118 12.11 -0.19 7.29
CA HIS A 118 10.99 -0.94 6.70
C HIS A 118 11.29 -1.42 5.27
N LEU A 119 11.93 -0.59 4.44
CA LEU A 119 12.33 -0.98 3.09
C LEU A 119 13.33 -2.15 3.13
N PHE A 120 14.37 -2.06 3.95
CA PHE A 120 15.33 -3.16 4.12
C PHE A 120 14.71 -4.41 4.77
N ALA A 121 13.69 -4.28 5.61
CA ALA A 121 12.96 -5.44 6.13
C ALA A 121 12.17 -6.17 5.03
N VAL A 122 11.62 -5.43 4.06
CA VAL A 122 10.92 -6.01 2.89
C VAL A 122 11.92 -6.68 1.95
N LEU A 123 13.01 -5.99 1.59
CA LEU A 123 14.06 -6.57 0.73
C LEU A 123 14.74 -7.79 1.39
N GLY A 124 15.11 -7.68 2.66
CA GLY A 124 15.64 -8.79 3.45
C GLY A 124 14.67 -9.95 3.58
N GLY A 125 13.36 -9.67 3.68
CA GLY A 125 12.29 -10.66 3.63
C GLY A 125 12.20 -11.39 2.29
N PHE A 126 12.28 -10.65 1.17
CA PHE A 126 12.32 -11.21 -0.18
C PHE A 126 13.49 -12.18 -0.35
N TRP A 127 14.71 -11.69 -0.12
CA TRP A 127 15.93 -12.47 -0.31
C TRP A 127 16.01 -13.66 0.66
N LEU A 128 15.62 -13.48 1.94
CA LEU A 128 15.63 -14.58 2.91
C LEU A 128 14.60 -15.66 2.57
N SER A 129 13.38 -15.30 2.14
CA SER A 129 12.37 -16.28 1.75
C SER A 129 12.76 -17.01 0.46
N ARG A 130 13.34 -16.29 -0.53
CA ARG A 130 13.84 -16.89 -1.77
C ARG A 130 15.03 -17.82 -1.54
N TRP A 131 15.92 -17.52 -0.59
CA TRP A 131 16.97 -18.43 -0.14
C TRP A 131 16.43 -19.60 0.71
N ALA A 132 15.43 -19.36 1.55
CA ALA A 132 14.82 -20.42 2.37
C ALA A 132 14.11 -21.47 1.51
N LEU A 133 13.51 -21.07 0.38
CA LEU A 133 12.96 -21.99 -0.62
C LEU A 133 14.05 -22.81 -1.31
N PHE A 134 15.16 -22.18 -1.73
CA PHE A 134 16.36 -22.87 -2.22
C PHE A 134 16.86 -23.93 -1.23
N PHE A 135 17.08 -23.52 0.02
CA PHE A 135 17.55 -24.39 1.10
C PHE A 135 16.55 -25.53 1.36
N TYR A 136 15.25 -25.25 1.42
CA TYR A 136 14.21 -26.25 1.59
C TYR A 136 14.24 -27.31 0.46
N CYS A 137 14.25 -26.88 -0.80
CA CYS A 137 14.30 -27.78 -1.96
C CYS A 137 15.57 -28.64 -2.02
N GLY A 138 16.68 -28.20 -1.41
CA GLY A 138 17.90 -29.00 -1.30
C GLY A 138 17.81 -30.18 -0.31
N TYR A 139 16.93 -30.11 0.68
CA TYR A 139 16.69 -31.20 1.66
C TYR A 139 15.40 -31.98 1.40
N PHE A 140 14.39 -31.33 0.82
CA PHE A 140 13.07 -31.88 0.54
C PHE A 140 12.70 -31.60 -0.92
N PRO A 141 13.41 -32.21 -1.90
CA PRO A 141 13.07 -32.05 -3.30
C PRO A 141 11.69 -32.65 -3.58
N ASP A 142 10.83 -31.89 -4.24
CA ASP A 142 9.58 -32.37 -4.84
C ASP A 142 9.58 -32.08 -6.35
N THR A 143 8.54 -32.57 -7.04
CA THR A 143 8.36 -32.38 -8.47
C THR A 143 7.12 -31.51 -8.70
N GLY A 144 7.27 -30.19 -8.52
CA GLY A 144 6.31 -29.17 -8.95
C GLY A 144 5.34 -28.65 -7.88
N ILE A 145 5.55 -28.92 -6.59
CA ILE A 145 4.70 -28.36 -5.51
C ILE A 145 5.39 -27.13 -4.91
N MET A 146 6.53 -27.33 -4.24
CA MET A 146 7.38 -26.26 -3.71
C MET A 146 8.61 -26.03 -4.59
N CYS A 147 8.98 -27.01 -5.42
CA CYS A 147 10.26 -27.07 -6.11
C CYS A 147 10.10 -27.46 -7.59
N HIS A 148 10.65 -26.64 -8.48
CA HIS A 148 10.86 -27.00 -9.89
C HIS A 148 12.35 -27.28 -10.11
N GLY A 149 12.70 -28.49 -10.55
CA GLY A 149 14.09 -28.91 -10.77
C GLY A 149 14.88 -29.23 -9.49
N GLU A 150 16.15 -29.60 -9.66
CA GLU A 150 17.07 -29.89 -8.56
C GLU A 150 17.70 -28.60 -8.01
N SER A 151 17.66 -28.39 -6.68
CA SER A 151 18.14 -27.15 -6.05
C SER A 151 19.59 -26.80 -6.42
N GLY A 152 19.78 -25.63 -7.03
CA GLY A 152 21.08 -25.16 -7.54
C GLY A 152 21.45 -25.65 -8.94
N GLY A 153 20.57 -26.39 -9.62
CA GLY A 153 20.63 -26.63 -11.05
C GLY A 153 20.28 -25.37 -11.87
N THR A 154 20.65 -25.35 -13.15
CA THR A 154 20.43 -24.19 -14.05
C THR A 154 18.96 -23.83 -14.24
N ASP A 155 18.08 -24.83 -14.14
CA ASP A 155 16.66 -24.72 -14.44
C ASP A 155 15.84 -24.65 -13.14
N TRP A 156 16.50 -24.49 -11.99
CA TRP A 156 15.84 -24.53 -10.69
C TRP A 156 15.10 -23.22 -10.37
N MET A 157 13.86 -23.36 -9.95
CA MET A 157 13.07 -22.27 -9.36
C MET A 157 12.11 -22.81 -8.29
N PRO A 158 11.61 -21.96 -7.38
CA PRO A 158 10.51 -22.34 -6.51
C PRO A 158 9.24 -22.63 -7.33
N GLY A 159 8.42 -23.57 -6.84
CA GLY A 159 7.10 -23.89 -7.39
C GLY A 159 5.98 -23.01 -6.84
N GLU A 160 4.76 -23.27 -7.29
CA GLU A 160 3.58 -22.45 -6.98
C GLU A 160 3.32 -22.27 -5.47
N TRP A 161 3.54 -23.28 -4.62
CA TRP A 161 3.34 -23.13 -3.18
C TRP A 161 4.44 -22.28 -2.51
N GLY A 162 5.59 -22.11 -3.17
CA GLY A 162 6.63 -21.15 -2.79
C GLY A 162 6.14 -19.70 -2.85
N ILE A 163 5.20 -19.38 -3.75
CA ILE A 163 4.53 -18.08 -3.86
C ILE A 163 3.79 -17.78 -2.55
N LEU A 164 2.96 -18.73 -2.09
CA LEU A 164 2.16 -18.57 -0.87
C LEU A 164 3.04 -18.53 0.39
N ALA A 165 4.08 -19.34 0.45
CA ALA A 165 5.07 -19.28 1.54
C ALA A 165 5.73 -17.89 1.62
N GLN A 166 6.14 -17.33 0.49
CA GLN A 166 6.73 -15.99 0.41
C GLN A 166 5.71 -14.88 0.73
N ALA A 167 4.46 -15.00 0.27
CA ALA A 167 3.38 -14.07 0.60
C ALA A 167 3.05 -14.05 2.11
N ILE A 168 3.08 -15.21 2.79
CA ILE A 168 2.94 -15.29 4.25
C ILE A 168 4.07 -14.54 4.97
N VAL A 169 5.32 -14.66 4.51
CA VAL A 169 6.45 -13.89 5.06
C VAL A 169 6.20 -12.38 4.94
N PHE A 170 5.73 -11.90 3.79
CA PHE A 170 5.40 -10.48 3.62
C PHE A 170 4.21 -10.00 4.45
N ALA A 171 3.19 -10.84 4.64
CA ALA A 171 2.09 -10.53 5.55
C ALA A 171 2.55 -10.41 7.01
N LEU A 172 3.38 -11.33 7.48
CA LEU A 172 3.98 -11.29 8.82
C LEU A 172 4.90 -10.06 9.00
N LEU A 173 5.69 -9.71 7.98
CA LEU A 173 6.52 -8.50 7.98
C LEU A 173 5.66 -7.24 8.04
N GLY A 174 4.62 -7.11 7.21
CA GLY A 174 3.69 -5.98 7.25
C GLY A 174 3.03 -5.80 8.61
N PHE A 175 2.69 -6.91 9.28
CA PHE A 175 2.12 -6.89 10.63
C PHE A 175 3.14 -6.44 11.69
N ALA A 176 4.38 -6.95 11.63
CA ALA A 176 5.46 -6.53 12.53
C ALA A 176 5.82 -5.04 12.33
N GLN A 177 5.86 -4.57 11.09
CA GLN A 177 6.06 -3.15 10.78
C GLN A 177 4.91 -2.27 11.30
N TRP A 178 3.66 -2.71 11.17
CA TRP A 178 2.51 -2.03 11.77
C TRP A 178 2.63 -1.92 13.29
N GLN A 179 2.97 -2.99 13.99
CA GLN A 179 3.20 -2.94 15.43
C GLN A 179 4.30 -1.93 15.81
N GLN A 180 5.39 -1.89 15.05
CA GLN A 180 6.45 -0.91 15.28
C GLN A 180 5.99 0.54 15.01
N ASN A 181 5.21 0.75 13.94
CA ASN A 181 4.61 2.05 13.58
C ASN A 181 3.64 2.58 14.64
N GLU A 182 2.86 1.70 15.29
CA GLU A 182 2.03 2.07 16.44
C GLU A 182 2.89 2.35 17.69
N ARG A 183 3.87 1.47 17.97
CA ARG A 183 4.76 1.57 19.14
C ARG A 183 5.47 2.91 19.24
N VAL A 184 6.09 3.38 18.15
CA VAL A 184 6.86 4.64 18.11
C VAL A 184 6.07 5.83 17.55
N LYS A 185 4.76 5.65 17.29
CA LYS A 185 3.84 6.67 16.75
C LYS A 185 4.31 7.29 15.42
N ALA A 186 4.75 6.43 14.50
CA ALA A 186 5.34 6.81 13.21
C ALA A 186 4.48 7.78 12.38
N THR A 187 5.13 8.72 11.68
CA THR A 187 4.43 9.67 10.80
C THR A 187 4.09 9.04 9.44
N ILE A 188 3.95 9.84 8.38
CA ILE A 188 3.42 9.38 7.08
C ILE A 188 4.36 8.41 6.37
N LEU A 189 5.66 8.65 6.46
CA LEU A 189 6.67 8.00 5.63
C LEU A 189 6.88 6.52 5.95
N PRO A 190 7.08 6.11 7.23
CA PRO A 190 7.22 4.68 7.57
C PRO A 190 5.96 3.89 7.23
N ARG A 191 4.79 4.47 7.54
CA ARG A 191 3.49 3.85 7.25
C ARG A 191 3.20 3.76 5.76
N LEU A 192 3.68 4.71 4.94
CA LEU A 192 3.59 4.63 3.47
C LEU A 192 4.34 3.39 2.94
N VAL A 193 5.56 3.14 3.43
CA VAL A 193 6.32 1.93 3.08
C VAL A 193 5.53 0.69 3.50
N THR A 194 5.12 0.59 4.77
CA THR A 194 4.39 -0.57 5.29
C THR A 194 3.08 -0.86 4.55
N VAL A 195 2.29 0.16 4.21
CA VAL A 195 1.02 0.03 3.49
C VAL A 195 1.22 -0.44 2.04
N LEU A 196 2.21 0.13 1.35
CA LEU A 196 2.37 -0.06 -0.09
C LEU A 196 3.27 -1.25 -0.44
N SER A 197 4.26 -1.57 0.39
CA SER A 197 5.17 -2.70 0.16
C SER A 197 4.47 -4.02 -0.19
N PRO A 198 3.44 -4.52 0.52
CA PRO A 198 2.78 -5.78 0.12
C PRO A 198 2.14 -5.71 -1.28
N LEU A 199 1.65 -4.55 -1.70
CA LEU A 199 1.05 -4.33 -3.03
C LEU A 199 2.13 -4.18 -4.12
N VAL A 200 3.23 -3.49 -3.82
CA VAL A 200 4.38 -3.35 -4.72
C VAL A 200 5.04 -4.71 -4.95
N ILE A 201 5.25 -5.52 -3.90
CA ILE A 201 5.72 -6.90 -4.00
C ILE A 201 4.81 -7.70 -4.95
N LEU A 202 3.49 -7.57 -4.81
CA LEU A 202 2.52 -8.29 -5.64
C LEU A 202 2.59 -7.87 -7.12
N LEU A 203 2.80 -6.58 -7.38
CA LEU A 203 2.90 -6.00 -8.73
C LEU A 203 4.22 -6.38 -9.42
N ILE A 204 5.37 -6.27 -8.73
CA ILE A 204 6.68 -6.68 -9.26
C ILE A 204 6.77 -8.20 -9.37
N GLY A 205 6.24 -8.90 -8.36
CA GLY A 205 6.17 -10.36 -8.28
C GLY A 205 5.29 -10.98 -9.37
N ALA A 206 4.44 -10.20 -10.06
CA ALA A 206 3.60 -10.72 -11.13
C ALA A 206 4.35 -11.52 -12.19
N LYS A 207 5.54 -11.07 -12.61
CA LYS A 207 6.38 -11.85 -13.53
C LYS A 207 6.95 -13.10 -12.83
N ILE A 208 7.66 -12.88 -11.72
CA ILE A 208 8.42 -13.91 -11.00
C ILE A 208 7.51 -15.06 -10.52
N TRP A 209 6.33 -14.75 -10.00
CA TRP A 209 5.38 -15.70 -9.45
C TRP A 209 4.52 -16.39 -10.51
N VAL A 210 4.29 -15.75 -11.66
CA VAL A 210 3.69 -16.44 -12.82
C VAL A 210 4.69 -17.45 -13.40
N ASP A 211 5.98 -17.12 -13.46
CA ASP A 211 7.03 -18.06 -13.85
C ASP A 211 7.07 -19.28 -12.89
N TRP A 212 6.93 -19.07 -11.57
CA TRP A 212 6.86 -20.16 -10.56
C TRP A 212 5.57 -21.01 -10.63
N ALA A 213 4.52 -20.48 -11.26
CA ALA A 213 3.23 -21.14 -11.47
C ALA A 213 3.06 -21.65 -12.91
N ASP A 214 4.16 -21.90 -13.62
CA ASP A 214 4.19 -22.43 -15.00
C ASP A 214 3.34 -21.63 -16.00
N GLY A 215 3.25 -20.31 -15.80
CA GLY A 215 2.46 -19.41 -16.64
C GLY A 215 0.97 -19.33 -16.28
N ALA A 216 0.51 -19.92 -15.18
CA ALA A 216 -0.92 -19.98 -14.80
C ALA A 216 -1.29 -19.13 -13.58
N ILE A 217 -2.57 -18.76 -13.46
CA ILE A 217 -3.16 -18.17 -12.24
C ILE A 217 -3.60 -19.30 -11.31
N SER A 218 -2.63 -19.89 -10.61
CA SER A 218 -2.90 -21.05 -9.74
C SER A 218 -3.50 -20.66 -8.37
N LEU A 219 -4.03 -21.65 -7.64
CA LEU A 219 -4.67 -21.43 -6.34
C LEU A 219 -3.72 -20.77 -5.30
N PRO A 220 -2.45 -21.21 -5.13
CA PRO A 220 -1.48 -20.51 -4.28
C PRO A 220 -1.27 -19.04 -4.66
N LEU A 221 -1.26 -18.72 -5.95
CA LEU A 221 -1.12 -17.35 -6.46
C LEU A 221 -2.36 -16.51 -6.13
N ILE A 222 -3.58 -17.04 -6.32
CA ILE A 222 -4.83 -16.36 -5.92
C ILE A 222 -4.87 -16.09 -4.41
N LEU A 223 -4.48 -17.08 -3.59
CA LEU A 223 -4.41 -16.93 -2.12
C LEU A 223 -3.36 -15.89 -1.70
N SER A 224 -2.23 -15.82 -2.40
CA SER A 224 -1.20 -14.79 -2.21
C SER A 224 -1.70 -13.40 -2.60
N ALA A 225 -2.39 -13.29 -3.73
CA ALA A 225 -3.02 -12.08 -4.23
C ALA A 225 -4.02 -11.52 -3.20
N LEU A 226 -4.93 -12.38 -2.72
CA LEU A 226 -5.88 -12.10 -1.63
C LEU A 226 -5.18 -11.62 -0.35
N THR A 227 -4.17 -12.38 0.10
CA THR A 227 -3.49 -12.12 1.38
C THR A 227 -2.79 -10.77 1.37
N LEU A 228 -1.98 -10.48 0.36
CA LEU A 228 -1.21 -9.22 0.31
C LEU A 228 -2.05 -8.01 -0.10
N THR A 229 -3.06 -8.20 -0.95
CA THR A 229 -4.03 -7.13 -1.27
C THR A 229 -4.83 -6.74 -0.03
N GLY A 230 -5.37 -7.73 0.68
CA GLY A 230 -6.07 -7.52 1.95
C GLY A 230 -5.15 -6.91 3.01
N MET A 231 -3.90 -7.34 3.08
CA MET A 231 -2.91 -6.76 3.99
C MET A 231 -2.66 -5.28 3.69
N GLY A 232 -2.42 -4.91 2.43
CA GLY A 232 -2.20 -3.52 2.03
C GLY A 232 -3.41 -2.62 2.34
N MET A 233 -4.63 -3.09 2.09
CA MET A 233 -5.86 -2.34 2.41
C MET A 233 -6.13 -2.24 3.92
N TRP A 234 -5.90 -3.32 4.67
CA TRP A 234 -6.02 -3.33 6.13
C TRP A 234 -5.01 -2.36 6.78
N LEU A 235 -3.76 -2.37 6.33
CA LEU A 235 -2.74 -1.41 6.77
C LEU A 235 -3.12 0.03 6.37
N GLY A 236 -3.63 0.23 5.16
CA GLY A 236 -4.04 1.54 4.65
C GLY A 236 -5.21 2.14 5.46
N SER A 237 -6.19 1.32 5.82
CA SER A 237 -7.34 1.72 6.64
C SER A 237 -6.96 1.95 8.10
N THR A 238 -6.23 1.01 8.72
CA THR A 238 -5.80 1.13 10.14
C THR A 238 -4.83 2.28 10.39
N SER A 239 -4.08 2.75 9.38
CA SER A 239 -3.25 3.94 9.52
C SER A 239 -4.06 5.23 9.78
N ASN A 240 -5.40 5.22 9.66
CA ASN A 240 -6.28 6.39 9.83
C ASN A 240 -5.81 7.62 9.02
N ARG A 241 -5.22 7.38 7.85
CA ARG A 241 -4.71 8.42 6.95
C ARG A 241 -5.24 8.20 5.54
N ALA A 242 -6.28 8.98 5.27
CA ALA A 242 -6.89 9.24 3.97
C ALA A 242 -5.99 8.98 2.73
N PRO A 243 -4.80 9.61 2.59
CA PRO A 243 -3.92 9.38 1.44
C PRO A 243 -3.41 7.94 1.28
N LEU A 244 -3.10 7.25 2.39
CA LEU A 244 -2.52 5.90 2.35
C LEU A 244 -3.54 4.86 1.92
N PHE A 245 -4.78 4.95 2.43
CA PHE A 245 -5.87 4.11 1.96
C PHE A 245 -6.11 4.30 0.45
N LEU A 246 -6.24 5.56 -0.01
CA LEU A 246 -6.41 5.83 -1.44
C LEU A 246 -5.27 5.28 -2.28
N SER A 247 -4.03 5.41 -1.80
CA SER A 247 -2.84 4.87 -2.49
C SER A 247 -2.90 3.34 -2.59
N SER A 248 -3.32 2.65 -1.52
CA SER A 248 -3.49 1.19 -1.51
C SER A 248 -4.62 0.71 -2.44
N ALA A 249 -5.76 1.41 -2.45
CA ALA A 249 -6.87 1.10 -3.34
C ALA A 249 -6.50 1.35 -4.82
N PHE A 250 -5.85 2.49 -5.11
CA PHE A 250 -5.35 2.80 -6.44
C PHE A 250 -4.36 1.74 -6.94
N LEU A 251 -3.30 1.45 -6.16
CA LEU A 251 -2.26 0.51 -6.56
C LEU A 251 -2.77 -0.93 -6.71
N SER A 252 -3.65 -1.38 -5.81
CA SER A 252 -4.25 -2.73 -5.92
C SER A 252 -5.07 -2.93 -7.19
N SER A 253 -5.66 -1.87 -7.74
CA SER A 253 -6.44 -1.96 -8.97
C SER A 253 -5.59 -2.24 -10.22
N PHE A 254 -4.28 -1.94 -10.19
CA PHE A 254 -3.35 -2.27 -11.28
C PHE A 254 -2.91 -3.74 -11.26
N ILE A 255 -3.02 -4.43 -10.13
CA ILE A 255 -2.54 -5.80 -9.98
C ILE A 255 -3.14 -6.75 -11.04
N PRO A 256 -4.48 -6.86 -11.20
CA PRO A 256 -5.07 -7.76 -12.21
C PRO A 256 -4.59 -7.49 -13.64
N ILE A 257 -4.42 -6.22 -14.00
CA ILE A 257 -3.90 -5.80 -15.31
C ILE A 257 -2.46 -6.28 -15.52
N VAL A 258 -1.60 -6.17 -14.49
CA VAL A 258 -0.21 -6.61 -14.60
C VAL A 258 -0.11 -8.13 -14.67
N TYR A 259 -0.96 -8.88 -13.96
CA TYR A 259 -1.01 -10.35 -14.10
C TYR A 259 -1.54 -10.77 -15.49
N GLU A 260 -2.54 -10.06 -16.04
CA GLU A 260 -3.03 -10.31 -17.40
C GLU A 260 -1.92 -10.14 -18.44
N LEU A 261 -1.06 -9.12 -18.29
CA LEU A 261 0.07 -8.90 -19.19
C LEU A 261 1.18 -9.97 -19.11
N ASN A 262 1.17 -10.83 -18.08
CA ASN A 262 2.13 -11.94 -17.94
C ASN A 262 1.52 -13.31 -18.31
N VAL A 263 0.22 -13.53 -18.05
CA VAL A 263 -0.48 -14.81 -18.33
C VAL A 263 -1.27 -14.77 -19.64
N GLY A 264 -2.03 -13.70 -19.88
CA GLY A 264 -2.99 -13.58 -20.98
C GLY A 264 -4.28 -14.40 -20.78
N GLY A 265 -5.12 -14.40 -21.83
CA GLY A 265 -6.33 -15.22 -21.92
C GLY A 265 -7.52 -14.79 -21.07
N GLY A 266 -7.40 -13.77 -20.22
CA GLY A 266 -8.42 -13.30 -19.26
C GLY A 266 -8.23 -13.82 -17.84
N ALA A 267 -7.25 -14.69 -17.61
CA ALA A 267 -6.99 -15.28 -16.31
C ALA A 267 -6.47 -14.25 -15.29
N GLY A 268 -5.67 -13.28 -15.71
CA GLY A 268 -5.19 -12.21 -14.83
C GLY A 268 -6.28 -11.20 -14.49
N LEU A 269 -7.14 -10.87 -15.46
CA LEU A 269 -8.30 -9.99 -15.26
C LEU A 269 -9.36 -10.58 -14.33
N SER A 270 -9.46 -11.90 -14.16
CA SER A 270 -10.44 -12.49 -13.23
C SER A 270 -10.18 -12.08 -11.76
N LEU A 271 -8.92 -11.80 -11.40
CA LEU A 271 -8.53 -11.24 -10.10
C LEU A 271 -9.18 -9.88 -9.82
N LEU A 272 -9.62 -9.14 -10.85
CA LEU A 272 -10.26 -7.82 -10.71
C LEU A 272 -11.53 -7.89 -9.85
N ALA A 273 -12.36 -8.92 -10.02
CA ALA A 273 -13.57 -9.10 -9.22
C ALA A 273 -13.23 -9.25 -7.72
N ILE A 274 -12.19 -10.02 -7.41
CA ILE A 274 -11.69 -10.24 -6.05
C ILE A 274 -11.15 -8.94 -5.45
N VAL A 275 -10.32 -8.19 -6.20
CA VAL A 275 -9.77 -6.91 -5.75
C VAL A 275 -10.87 -5.88 -5.47
N VAL A 276 -11.86 -5.76 -6.35
CA VAL A 276 -12.99 -4.82 -6.19
C VAL A 276 -13.86 -5.18 -4.99
N LEU A 277 -14.12 -6.47 -4.74
CA LEU A 277 -14.83 -6.91 -3.54
C LEU A 277 -14.06 -6.55 -2.25
N MET A 278 -12.75 -6.79 -2.23
CA MET A 278 -11.90 -6.42 -1.08
C MET A 278 -11.90 -4.91 -0.83
N GLN A 279 -11.80 -4.10 -1.89
CA GLN A 279 -11.92 -2.64 -1.80
C GLN A 279 -13.27 -2.20 -1.24
N GLY A 280 -14.36 -2.82 -1.68
CA GLY A 280 -15.72 -2.56 -1.16
C GLY A 280 -15.84 -2.84 0.34
N VAL A 281 -15.28 -3.96 0.80
CA VAL A 281 -15.23 -4.31 2.24
C VAL A 281 -14.44 -3.26 3.03
N PHE A 282 -13.21 -2.93 2.63
CA PHE A 282 -12.39 -1.98 3.40
C PHE A 282 -12.80 -0.51 3.25
N ALA A 283 -13.46 -0.13 2.15
CA ALA A 283 -14.02 1.22 1.98
C ALA A 283 -15.21 1.50 2.93
N SER A 284 -15.85 0.47 3.48
CA SER A 284 -16.90 0.60 4.49
C SER A 284 -16.38 0.93 5.89
N ALA A 285 -15.05 0.92 6.11
CA ALA A 285 -14.44 1.14 7.42
C ALA A 285 -14.60 2.59 7.92
N GLN A 286 -14.84 2.73 9.22
CA GLN A 286 -15.00 4.02 9.88
C GLN A 286 -13.66 4.79 9.94
N GLY A 287 -13.53 5.84 9.12
CA GLY A 287 -12.33 6.69 9.06
C GLY A 287 -12.17 7.47 7.74
N LEU A 288 -12.84 7.03 6.67
CA LEU A 288 -12.83 7.72 5.40
C LEU A 288 -13.82 8.89 5.34
N SER A 289 -13.41 10.04 4.79
CA SER A 289 -14.33 11.14 4.51
C SER A 289 -15.14 10.89 3.24
N GLN A 290 -16.44 11.23 3.27
CA GLN A 290 -17.38 10.98 2.17
C GLN A 290 -16.90 11.53 0.81
N LYS A 291 -16.32 12.75 0.81
CA LYS A 291 -15.76 13.39 -0.39
C LYS A 291 -14.58 12.61 -0.97
N MET A 292 -13.81 11.94 -0.13
CA MET A 292 -12.65 11.16 -0.54
C MET A 292 -13.05 9.79 -1.10
N ILE A 293 -14.04 9.14 -0.48
CA ILE A 293 -14.67 7.91 -1.03
C ILE A 293 -15.19 8.20 -2.44
N GLN A 294 -15.88 9.32 -2.63
CA GLN A 294 -16.43 9.73 -3.93
C GLN A 294 -15.35 9.91 -5.02
N HIS A 295 -14.20 10.51 -4.71
CA HIS A 295 -13.13 10.65 -5.70
C HIS A 295 -12.40 9.32 -5.97
N GLY A 296 -12.17 8.51 -4.93
CA GLY A 296 -11.57 7.18 -5.08
C GLY A 296 -12.45 6.24 -5.92
N SER A 297 -13.76 6.24 -5.70
CA SER A 297 -14.71 5.39 -6.42
C SER A 297 -14.83 5.78 -7.90
N ILE A 298 -14.70 7.06 -8.27
CA ILE A 298 -14.70 7.48 -9.69
C ILE A 298 -13.50 6.89 -10.43
N VAL A 299 -12.29 6.99 -9.86
CA VAL A 299 -11.08 6.41 -10.47
C VAL A 299 -11.21 4.89 -10.58
N LEU A 300 -11.74 4.25 -9.54
CA LEU A 300 -11.96 2.81 -9.54
C LEU A 300 -12.94 2.36 -10.64
N VAL A 301 -14.12 3.00 -10.73
CA VAL A 301 -15.13 2.68 -11.74
C VAL A 301 -14.59 2.87 -13.16
N MET A 302 -13.85 3.97 -13.42
CA MET A 302 -13.19 4.18 -14.72
C MET A 302 -12.20 3.07 -15.07
N MET A 303 -11.50 2.52 -14.07
CA MET A 303 -10.52 1.45 -14.26
C MET A 303 -11.17 0.08 -14.49
N VAL A 304 -12.28 -0.22 -13.79
CA VAL A 304 -13.10 -1.41 -14.04
C VAL A 304 -13.69 -1.36 -15.46
N LEU A 305 -14.27 -0.22 -15.85
CA LEU A 305 -14.79 -0.03 -17.21
C LEU A 305 -13.70 -0.18 -18.29
N PHE A 306 -12.47 0.28 -18.01
CA PHE A 306 -11.34 0.07 -18.92
C PHE A 306 -10.98 -1.43 -19.04
N ALA A 307 -10.93 -2.16 -17.93
CA ALA A 307 -10.66 -3.60 -17.93
C ALA A 307 -11.76 -4.40 -18.65
N GLU A 308 -13.04 -4.06 -18.44
CA GLU A 308 -14.19 -4.65 -19.14
C GLU A 308 -14.14 -4.37 -20.65
N LEU A 309 -13.86 -3.13 -21.06
CA LEU A 309 -13.71 -2.78 -22.47
C LEU A 309 -12.54 -3.53 -23.14
N TRP A 310 -11.43 -3.70 -22.43
CA TRP A 310 -10.28 -4.46 -22.93
C TRP A 310 -10.60 -5.95 -23.07
N ALA A 311 -11.24 -6.56 -22.06
CA ALA A 311 -11.67 -7.96 -22.12
C ALA A 311 -12.65 -8.22 -23.27
N VAL A 312 -13.61 -7.32 -23.51
CA VAL A 312 -14.55 -7.40 -24.65
C VAL A 312 -13.85 -7.19 -25.99
N SER A 313 -12.84 -6.32 -26.07
CA SER A 313 -12.10 -6.03 -27.30
C SER A 313 -11.22 -7.20 -27.76
N GLU A 314 -10.59 -7.90 -26.81
CA GLU A 314 -9.68 -9.03 -27.10
C GLU A 314 -10.37 -10.41 -26.99
N GLY A 315 -11.64 -10.45 -26.57
CA GLY A 315 -12.41 -11.70 -26.43
C GLY A 315 -11.94 -12.58 -25.27
N LEU A 316 -11.45 -11.99 -24.18
CA LEU A 316 -10.85 -12.70 -23.06
C LEU A 316 -11.90 -13.43 -22.21
N GLU A 317 -11.59 -14.68 -21.81
CA GLU A 317 -12.46 -15.47 -20.94
C GLU A 317 -12.14 -15.18 -19.47
N LEU A 318 -13.04 -14.46 -18.79
CA LEU A 318 -12.89 -14.11 -17.38
C LEU A 318 -13.19 -15.32 -16.47
N VAL A 319 -12.19 -16.16 -16.23
CA VAL A 319 -12.27 -17.35 -15.38
C VAL A 319 -12.27 -16.97 -13.90
N ILE A 320 -13.45 -16.66 -13.35
CA ILE A 320 -13.63 -16.24 -11.93
C ILE A 320 -13.23 -17.36 -10.96
N VAL A 321 -13.58 -18.60 -11.30
CA VAL A 321 -13.16 -19.86 -10.68
C VAL A 321 -13.28 -20.90 -11.80
N GLU A 322 -12.17 -21.52 -12.20
CA GLU A 322 -12.26 -22.76 -12.97
C GLU A 322 -12.96 -23.78 -12.05
N SER A 323 -13.99 -24.47 -12.55
CA SER A 323 -14.76 -25.40 -11.71
C SER A 323 -13.80 -26.35 -11.01
N ILE A 324 -13.93 -26.48 -9.68
CA ILE A 324 -13.12 -27.40 -8.89
C ILE A 324 -13.44 -28.82 -9.37
N ASP A 325 -12.74 -29.26 -10.40
CA ASP A 325 -12.80 -30.61 -10.90
C ASP A 325 -12.19 -31.49 -9.83
N SER A 326 -13.05 -32.25 -9.17
CA SER A 326 -12.72 -33.11 -8.06
C SER A 326 -11.94 -34.33 -8.56
N VAL A 327 -10.69 -34.12 -8.96
CA VAL A 327 -9.69 -35.17 -9.18
C VAL A 327 -8.85 -35.32 -7.91
N LEU A 328 -9.55 -35.59 -6.82
CA LEU A 328 -8.98 -36.19 -5.61
C LEU A 328 -9.27 -37.70 -5.70
N ILE A 329 -8.41 -38.40 -6.45
CA ILE A 329 -8.26 -39.86 -6.48
C ILE A 329 -6.78 -40.18 -6.35
#